data_AF-W1RY88-F1
#
_entry.id   AF-W1RY88-F1
#
_cell.length_a   1.000
_cell.length_b   1.000
_cell.length_c   1.000
_cell.angle_alpha   90.00
_cell.angle_beta   90.00
_cell.angle_gamma   90.00
#
_symmetry.space_group_name_H-M   'P 1'
#
loop_
_entity.id
_entity.type
_entity.pdbx_description
1 polymer ?
#
loop_
_entity_poly.entity_id
_entity_poly.type
_entity_poly.pdbx_seq_one_letter_code
_entity_poly.pdbx_strand_id
1 'polypeptide(L)'
;MSPKDIDEKAPNEEAPKKSAKGLLVACLVCFILSITTSSGIAYFLIQSSKADPETTSKLNDQDDLIANLQQSLSQQETKIQAIENQNDVLKLYLKHSSATALKNILINQEQNIQAYLKVMKSAIDDLSLIVPRTMDWNNEYQYQLDLAQKGSIEREDLLKLLKTGEPNEKAPQ
;
A
#
# COMPACT_ATOMS: atom_id res chain seq x y z
N MET A 1 12.93 0.92 114.08
CA MET A 1 14.37 0.61 114.00
C MET A 1 14.69 0.35 112.54
N SER A 2 15.80 0.93 112.09
CA SER A 2 16.38 0.88 110.73
C SER A 2 15.83 1.87 109.69
N PRO A 3 16.64 2.90 109.36
CA PRO A 3 16.43 3.88 108.30
C PRO A 3 17.38 3.68 107.09
N LYS A 4 17.07 4.42 106.01
CA LYS A 4 17.98 5.23 105.15
C LYS A 4 18.88 4.61 104.05
N ASP A 5 18.54 5.02 102.81
CA ASP A 5 19.31 5.87 101.87
C ASP A 5 20.53 5.38 101.05
N ILE A 6 20.45 5.74 99.74
CA ILE A 6 21.46 6.36 98.84
C ILE A 6 22.53 5.48 98.15
N ASP A 7 22.41 5.46 96.81
CA ASP A 7 23.37 5.75 95.70
C ASP A 7 24.83 5.22 95.67
N GLU A 8 25.37 5.15 94.45
CA GLU A 8 26.80 5.13 94.03
C GLU A 8 27.40 3.84 93.39
N LYS A 9 27.48 3.89 92.05
CA LYS A 9 28.62 3.61 91.10
C LYS A 9 29.34 2.22 91.03
N ALA A 10 29.57 1.85 89.77
CA ALA A 10 30.25 0.64 89.21
C ALA A 10 31.71 0.41 89.66
N PRO A 11 32.29 -0.80 89.42
CA PRO A 11 33.01 -1.02 88.15
C PRO A 11 33.03 -2.47 87.57
N ASN A 12 33.26 -2.52 86.24
CA ASN A 12 34.05 -3.46 85.41
C ASN A 12 33.78 -4.99 85.44
N GLU A 13 33.40 -5.63 84.33
CA GLU A 13 34.15 -5.93 83.07
C GLU A 13 34.96 -7.23 83.17
N GLU A 14 34.51 -8.30 82.50
CA GLU A 14 35.38 -9.36 81.98
C GLU A 14 34.86 -9.84 80.61
N ALA A 15 35.56 -9.42 79.55
CA ALA A 15 35.46 -9.96 78.21
C ALA A 15 36.48 -11.10 78.02
N PRO A 16 36.14 -12.23 77.36
CA PRO A 16 37.13 -13.25 77.06
C PRO A 16 38.03 -12.81 75.91
N LYS A 17 39.32 -12.63 76.19
CA LYS A 17 40.39 -12.43 75.21
C LYS A 17 40.42 -13.57 74.18
N LYS A 18 39.92 -13.30 72.96
CA LYS A 18 40.26 -14.09 71.76
C LYS A 18 41.45 -13.46 71.06
N SER A 19 42.46 -14.27 70.76
CA SER A 19 43.68 -13.81 70.09
C SER A 19 43.35 -13.25 68.70
N ALA A 20 43.86 -12.06 68.38
CA ALA A 20 43.65 -11.39 67.09
C ALA A 20 44.04 -12.26 65.88
N LYS A 21 44.92 -13.25 66.07
CA LYS A 21 45.31 -14.25 65.06
C LYS A 21 44.15 -15.16 64.67
N GLY A 22 43.30 -15.59 65.62
CA GLY A 22 42.14 -16.44 65.31
C GLY A 22 41.05 -15.69 64.54
N LEU A 23 40.89 -14.39 64.82
CA LEU A 23 39.94 -13.54 64.10
C LEU A 23 40.44 -13.20 62.68
N LEU A 24 41.74 -12.97 62.51
CA LEU A 24 42.38 -12.80 61.19
C LEU A 24 42.28 -14.06 60.32
N VAL A 25 42.52 -15.25 60.90
CA VAL A 25 42.40 -16.52 60.17
C VAL A 25 40.95 -16.79 59.77
N ALA A 26 39.98 -16.56 60.66
CA ALA A 26 38.56 -16.69 60.33
C ALA A 26 38.14 -15.72 59.22
N CYS A 27 38.63 -14.47 59.25
CA CYS A 27 38.35 -13.47 58.23
C CYS A 27 38.95 -13.88 56.87
N LEU A 28 40.20 -14.38 56.85
CA LEU A 28 40.86 -14.89 55.64
C LEU A 28 40.13 -16.09 55.04
N VAL A 29 39.70 -17.06 55.86
CA VAL A 29 38.96 -18.23 55.39
C VAL A 29 37.61 -17.82 54.80
N CYS A 30 36.87 -16.92 55.47
CA CYS A 30 35.61 -16.39 54.92
C CYS A 30 35.83 -15.62 53.60
N PHE A 31 36.93 -14.87 53.48
CA PHE A 31 37.25 -14.11 52.27
C PHE A 31 37.55 -15.05 51.09
N ILE A 32 38.35 -16.09 51.30
CA ILE A 32 38.64 -17.09 50.26
C ILE A 32 37.38 -17.85 49.87
N LEU A 33 36.57 -18.30 50.83
CA LEU A 33 35.31 -18.98 50.53
C LEU A 33 34.34 -18.11 49.74
N SER A 34 34.28 -16.80 50.04
CA SER A 34 33.44 -15.83 49.33
C SER A 34 33.92 -15.60 47.89
N ILE A 35 35.23 -15.49 47.68
CA ILE A 35 35.81 -15.32 46.34
C ILE A 35 35.66 -16.61 45.52
N THR A 36 35.86 -17.77 46.13
CA THR A 36 35.72 -19.07 45.46
C THR A 36 34.27 -19.40 45.13
N THR A 37 33.31 -19.07 45.99
CA THR A 37 31.88 -19.23 45.65
C THR A 37 31.45 -18.23 44.58
N SER A 38 31.82 -16.95 44.69
CA SER A 38 31.47 -15.95 43.68
C SER A 38 32.10 -16.24 42.32
N SER A 39 33.41 -16.52 42.27
CA SER A 39 34.10 -16.86 41.03
C SER A 39 33.71 -18.24 40.52
N GLY A 40 33.42 -19.20 41.39
CA GLY A 40 32.97 -20.54 41.03
C GLY A 40 31.57 -20.54 40.42
N ILE A 41 30.64 -19.75 40.96
CA ILE A 41 29.30 -19.55 40.39
C ILE A 41 29.40 -18.78 39.06
N ALA A 42 30.25 -17.77 38.98
CA ALA A 42 30.49 -17.03 37.74
C ALA A 42 31.12 -17.93 36.65
N TYR A 43 32.13 -18.75 36.99
CA TYR A 43 32.71 -19.72 36.08
C TYR A 43 31.72 -20.81 35.69
N PHE A 44 30.90 -21.29 36.64
CA PHE A 44 29.87 -22.29 36.37
C PHE A 44 28.77 -21.73 35.47
N LEU A 45 28.34 -20.48 35.66
CA LEU A 45 27.39 -19.79 34.78
C LEU A 45 27.98 -19.49 33.41
N ILE A 46 29.25 -19.09 33.31
CA ILE A 46 29.94 -18.84 32.04
C ILE A 46 30.28 -20.15 31.31
N GLN A 47 30.54 -21.23 32.03
CA GLN A 47 30.76 -22.57 31.46
C GLN A 47 29.43 -23.23 31.07
N SER A 48 28.36 -22.99 31.83
CA SER A 48 26.97 -23.35 31.47
C SER A 48 26.41 -22.46 30.36
N SER A 49 27.00 -21.27 30.16
CA SER A 49 26.70 -20.32 29.09
C SER A 49 27.82 -20.28 28.04
N LYS A 50 28.71 -21.30 28.01
CA LYS A 50 29.47 -21.58 26.79
C LYS A 50 28.41 -21.93 25.78
N ALA A 51 28.07 -20.92 24.98
CA ALA A 51 26.98 -20.90 24.03
C ALA A 51 26.66 -22.31 23.57
N ASP A 52 25.53 -22.84 24.06
CA ASP A 52 25.02 -24.08 23.53
C ASP A 52 24.96 -23.88 22.02
N PRO A 53 25.58 -24.75 21.21
CA PRO A 53 25.51 -24.63 19.75
C PRO A 53 24.05 -24.60 19.29
N GLU A 54 23.11 -25.10 20.11
CA GLU A 54 21.66 -25.02 19.94
C GLU A 54 21.05 -23.60 20.13
N THR A 55 21.58 -22.76 21.02
CA THR A 55 21.08 -21.36 21.18
C THR A 55 21.69 -20.42 20.16
N THR A 56 22.94 -20.64 19.75
CA THR A 56 23.58 -19.87 18.68
C THR A 56 23.01 -20.22 17.31
N SER A 57 22.69 -21.51 17.06
CA SER A 57 21.97 -21.93 15.85
C SER A 57 20.55 -21.40 15.81
N LYS A 58 19.78 -21.46 16.91
CA LYS A 58 18.42 -20.89 16.96
C LYS A 58 18.37 -19.37 16.73
N LEU A 59 19.41 -18.64 17.16
CA LEU A 59 19.55 -17.19 16.87
C LEU A 59 19.87 -16.95 15.40
N ASN A 60 20.82 -17.68 14.82
CA ASN A 60 21.10 -17.61 13.37
C ASN A 60 19.88 -17.99 12.52
N ASP A 61 19.15 -19.04 12.90
CA ASP A 61 17.92 -19.46 12.22
C ASP A 61 16.82 -18.38 12.30
N GLN A 62 16.75 -17.64 13.41
CA GLN A 62 15.84 -16.48 13.55
C GLN A 62 16.26 -15.30 12.69
N ASP A 63 17.56 -14.99 12.65
CA ASP A 63 18.09 -13.91 11.81
C ASP A 63 17.88 -14.22 10.32
N ASP A 64 18.09 -15.48 9.90
CA ASP A 64 17.81 -15.96 8.55
C ASP A 64 16.30 -15.89 8.24
N LEU A 65 15.43 -16.22 9.20
CA LEU A 65 13.98 -16.09 9.04
C LEU A 65 13.57 -14.62 8.85
N ILE A 66 14.13 -13.70 9.64
CA ILE A 66 13.87 -12.26 9.56
C ILE A 66 14.38 -11.70 8.23
N ALA A 67 15.56 -12.10 7.78
CA ALA A 67 16.12 -11.70 6.49
C ALA A 67 15.25 -12.18 5.33
N ASN A 68 14.79 -13.45 5.37
CA ASN A 68 13.87 -13.99 4.36
C ASN A 68 12.51 -13.27 4.36
N LEU A 69 11.97 -12.93 5.54
CA LEU A 69 10.73 -12.15 5.65
C LEU A 69 10.89 -10.74 5.08
N GLN A 70 11.99 -10.04 5.38
CA GLN A 70 12.28 -8.73 4.79
C GLN A 70 12.40 -8.79 3.27
N GLN A 71 13.09 -9.81 2.76
CA GLN A 71 13.22 -10.03 1.32
C GLN A 71 11.86 -10.33 0.68
N SER A 72 11.03 -11.15 1.31
CA SER A 72 9.66 -11.42 0.85
C SER A 72 8.79 -10.16 0.87
N LEU A 73 8.91 -9.31 1.88
CA LEU A 73 8.20 -8.04 1.96
C LEU A 73 8.61 -7.09 0.83
N SER A 74 9.92 -6.95 0.58
CA SER A 74 10.44 -6.14 -0.53
C SER A 74 9.98 -6.66 -1.90
N GLN A 75 9.97 -7.99 -2.08
CA GLN A 75 9.45 -8.61 -3.30
C GLN A 75 7.94 -8.41 -3.45
N GLN A 76 7.17 -8.50 -2.36
CA GLN A 76 5.73 -8.22 -2.40
C GLN A 76 5.45 -6.76 -2.72
N GLU A 77 6.16 -5.82 -2.11
CA GLU A 77 6.03 -4.39 -2.38
C GLU A 77 6.30 -4.08 -3.87
N THR A 78 7.36 -4.67 -4.43
CA THR A 78 7.68 -4.52 -5.86
C THR A 78 6.58 -5.10 -6.75
N LYS A 79 5.99 -6.23 -6.37
CA LYS A 79 4.85 -6.84 -7.09
C LYS A 79 3.59 -5.98 -6.96
N ILE A 80 3.30 -5.41 -5.80
CA ILE A 80 2.17 -4.52 -5.57
C ILE A 80 2.31 -3.29 -6.47
N GLN A 81 3.48 -2.64 -6.48
CA GLN A 81 3.75 -1.49 -7.35
C GLN A 81 3.62 -1.86 -8.84
N ALA A 82 4.10 -3.04 -9.25
CA ALA A 82 3.93 -3.52 -10.61
C ALA A 82 2.44 -3.73 -10.97
N ILE A 83 1.65 -4.30 -10.06
CA ILE A 83 0.21 -4.51 -10.23
C ILE A 83 -0.53 -3.18 -10.29
N GLU A 84 -0.20 -2.20 -9.43
CA GLU A 84 -0.79 -0.87 -9.45
C GLU A 84 -0.55 -0.16 -10.78
N ASN A 85 0.69 -0.18 -11.27
CA ASN A 85 1.05 0.38 -12.57
C ASN A 85 0.28 -0.29 -13.71
N GLN A 86 0.17 -1.62 -13.70
CA GLN A 86 -0.64 -2.35 -14.69
C GLN A 86 -2.13 -2.00 -14.60
N ASN A 87 -2.66 -1.81 -13.40
CA ASN A 87 -4.05 -1.45 -13.17
C ASN A 87 -4.38 -0.07 -13.75
N ASP A 88 -3.49 0.91 -13.57
CA ASP A 88 -3.66 2.25 -14.11
C ASP A 88 -3.58 2.28 -15.63
N VAL A 89 -2.67 1.51 -16.22
CA VAL A 89 -2.59 1.31 -17.67
C VAL A 89 -3.89 0.66 -18.19
N LEU A 90 -4.40 -0.36 -17.50
CA LEU A 90 -5.62 -1.05 -17.91
C LEU A 90 -6.86 -0.13 -17.82
N LYS A 91 -6.95 0.67 -16.76
CA LYS A 91 -7.98 1.72 -16.60
C LYS A 91 -7.91 2.74 -17.73
N LEU A 92 -6.70 3.15 -18.12
CA LEU A 92 -6.48 4.08 -19.22
C LEU A 92 -6.96 3.48 -20.55
N TYR A 93 -6.58 2.23 -20.86
CA TYR A 93 -7.05 1.52 -22.04
C TYR A 93 -8.57 1.34 -22.04
N LEU A 94 -9.19 1.00 -20.91
CA LEU A 94 -10.65 0.89 -20.80
C LEU A 94 -11.35 2.22 -21.08
N LYS A 95 -10.84 3.33 -20.53
CA LYS A 95 -11.38 4.67 -20.78
C LYS A 95 -11.24 5.07 -22.26
N HIS A 96 -10.10 4.83 -22.88
CA HIS A 96 -9.90 5.15 -24.30
C HIS A 96 -10.68 4.22 -25.22
N SER A 97 -10.76 2.93 -24.91
CA SER A 97 -11.51 1.95 -25.69
C SER A 97 -13.00 2.25 -25.68
N SER A 98 -13.58 2.52 -24.52
CA SER A 98 -15.00 2.90 -24.39
C SER A 98 -15.33 4.23 -25.04
N ALA A 99 -14.49 5.26 -24.86
CA ALA A 99 -14.66 6.55 -25.51
C ALA A 99 -14.56 6.45 -27.04
N THR A 100 -13.61 5.66 -27.54
CA THR A 100 -13.43 5.41 -28.98
C THR A 100 -14.58 4.61 -29.57
N ALA A 101 -15.03 3.56 -28.87
CA ALA A 101 -16.20 2.79 -29.28
C ALA A 101 -17.45 3.69 -29.37
N LEU A 102 -17.68 4.53 -28.35
CA LEU A 102 -18.81 5.47 -28.34
C LEU A 102 -18.70 6.50 -29.47
N LYS A 103 -17.52 7.06 -29.74
CA LYS A 103 -17.28 7.94 -30.88
C LYS A 103 -17.70 7.28 -32.20
N ASN A 104 -17.26 6.03 -32.42
CA ASN A 104 -17.58 5.29 -33.64
C ASN A 104 -19.07 4.96 -33.75
N ILE A 105 -19.74 4.65 -32.64
CA ILE A 105 -21.20 4.46 -32.61
C ILE A 105 -21.91 5.75 -33.03
N LEU A 106 -21.52 6.90 -32.47
CA LEU A 106 -22.13 8.19 -32.82
C LEU A 106 -21.90 8.58 -34.28
N ILE A 107 -20.70 8.34 -34.82
CA ILE A 107 -20.42 8.56 -36.26
C ILE A 107 -21.34 7.70 -37.13
N ASN A 108 -21.48 6.41 -36.79
CA ASN A 108 -22.37 5.50 -37.53
C ASN A 108 -23.84 5.93 -37.44
N GLN A 109 -24.29 6.39 -36.27
CA GLN A 109 -25.64 6.94 -36.11
C GLN A 109 -25.84 8.15 -37.01
N GLU A 110 -24.84 9.02 -37.12
CA GLU A 110 -24.94 10.20 -37.95
C GLU A 110 -25.01 9.88 -39.43
N GLN A 111 -24.19 8.94 -39.89
CA GLN A 111 -24.24 8.43 -41.27
C GLN A 111 -25.60 7.77 -41.58
N ASN A 112 -26.18 7.05 -40.62
CA ASN A 112 -27.51 6.48 -40.75
C ASN A 112 -28.59 7.57 -40.89
N ILE A 113 -28.54 8.61 -40.05
CA ILE A 113 -29.45 9.77 -40.13
C ILE A 113 -29.33 10.44 -41.50
N GLN A 114 -28.13 10.66 -42.02
CA GLN A 114 -27.93 11.24 -43.36
C GLN A 114 -28.56 10.36 -44.46
N ALA A 115 -28.38 9.04 -44.39
CA ALA A 115 -28.98 8.12 -45.35
C ALA A 115 -30.51 8.17 -45.28
N TYR A 116 -31.08 8.17 -44.07
CA TYR A 116 -32.51 8.30 -43.86
C TYR A 116 -33.07 9.63 -44.40
N LEU A 117 -32.42 10.76 -44.11
CA LEU A 117 -32.85 12.07 -44.59
C LEU A 117 -32.85 12.16 -46.12
N LYS A 118 -31.86 11.55 -46.80
CA LYS A 118 -31.83 11.48 -48.26
C LYS A 118 -33.03 10.70 -48.83
N VAL A 119 -33.35 9.54 -48.24
CA VAL A 119 -34.51 8.75 -48.65
C VAL A 119 -35.81 9.51 -48.40
N MET A 120 -35.94 10.15 -47.24
CA MET A 120 -37.09 10.97 -46.90
C MET A 120 -37.26 12.13 -47.88
N LYS A 121 -36.16 12.81 -48.23
CA LYS A 121 -36.16 13.91 -49.19
C LYS A 121 -36.73 13.49 -50.54
N SER A 122 -36.29 12.34 -51.05
CA SER A 122 -36.80 11.75 -52.29
C SER A 122 -38.28 11.36 -52.18
N ALA A 123 -38.67 10.70 -51.09
CA ALA A 123 -40.04 10.25 -50.89
C ALA A 123 -41.05 11.41 -50.78
N ILE A 124 -40.63 12.51 -50.14
CA ILE A 124 -41.44 13.73 -50.05
C ILE A 124 -41.54 14.44 -51.39
N ASP A 125 -40.46 14.46 -52.17
CA ASP A 125 -40.48 15.02 -53.52
C ASP A 125 -41.45 14.24 -54.42
N ASP A 126 -41.35 12.91 -54.43
CA ASP A 126 -42.27 12.02 -55.15
C ASP A 126 -43.74 12.21 -54.70
N LEU A 127 -43.96 12.35 -53.38
CA LEU A 127 -45.30 12.62 -52.82
C LEU A 127 -45.85 13.97 -53.29
N SER A 128 -44.98 14.98 -53.44
CA SER A 128 -45.39 16.30 -53.90
C SER A 128 -45.90 16.27 -55.34
N LEU A 129 -45.37 15.37 -56.18
CA LEU A 129 -45.80 15.24 -57.58
C LEU A 129 -47.20 14.65 -57.73
N ILE A 130 -47.66 13.83 -56.77
CA ILE A 130 -48.96 13.15 -56.84
C ILE A 130 -50.08 13.89 -56.12
N VAL A 131 -49.76 14.78 -55.19
CA VAL A 131 -50.74 15.58 -54.45
C VAL A 131 -50.84 16.98 -55.08
N PRO A 132 -52.06 17.54 -55.29
CA PRO A 132 -52.22 18.87 -55.84
C PRO A 132 -51.87 19.97 -54.82
N ARG A 133 -51.33 21.10 -55.31
CA ARG A 133 -51.01 22.31 -54.53
C ARG A 133 -50.03 22.07 -53.37
N THR A 134 -48.95 21.37 -53.68
CA THR A 134 -47.96 20.90 -52.69
C THR A 134 -46.59 21.56 -52.81
N MET A 135 -46.39 22.37 -53.84
CA MET A 135 -45.11 23.02 -54.13
C MET A 135 -44.58 23.81 -52.94
N ASP A 136 -45.43 24.59 -52.27
CA ASP A 136 -45.00 25.45 -51.15
C ASP A 136 -44.54 24.62 -49.93
N TRP A 137 -45.31 23.60 -49.54
CA TRP A 137 -44.91 22.77 -48.40
C TRP A 137 -43.76 21.81 -48.76
N ASN A 138 -43.67 21.34 -50.02
CA ASN A 138 -42.53 20.55 -50.48
C ASN A 138 -41.26 21.38 -50.34
N ASN A 139 -41.24 22.60 -50.89
CA ASN A 139 -40.08 23.50 -50.79
C ASN A 139 -39.64 23.72 -49.33
N GLU A 140 -40.60 23.96 -48.43
CA GLU A 140 -40.30 24.11 -47.00
C GLU A 140 -39.71 22.82 -46.40
N TYR A 141 -40.32 21.65 -46.65
CA TYR A 141 -39.80 20.39 -46.15
C TYR A 141 -38.41 20.05 -46.71
N GLN A 142 -38.18 20.29 -48.00
CA GLN A 142 -36.89 20.09 -48.65
C GLN A 142 -35.81 20.96 -47.97
N TYR A 143 -36.14 22.23 -47.70
CA TYR A 143 -35.25 23.15 -47.00
C TYR A 143 -34.93 22.66 -45.58
N GLN A 144 -35.93 22.24 -44.81
CA GLN A 144 -35.72 21.73 -43.45
C GLN A 144 -34.89 20.44 -43.44
N LEU A 145 -35.10 19.54 -44.39
CA LEU A 145 -34.30 18.32 -44.54
C LEU A 145 -32.86 18.64 -44.92
N ASP A 146 -32.63 19.65 -45.76
CA ASP A 146 -31.28 20.11 -46.10
C ASP A 146 -30.55 20.75 -44.91
N LEU A 147 -31.26 21.54 -44.09
CA LEU A 147 -30.70 22.06 -42.83
C LEU A 147 -30.34 20.92 -41.87
N ALA A 148 -31.23 19.94 -41.71
CA ALA A 148 -30.99 18.79 -40.85
C ALA A 148 -29.81 17.94 -41.34
N GLN A 149 -29.71 17.72 -42.66
CA GLN A 149 -28.60 16.99 -43.26
C GLN A 149 -27.28 17.74 -43.09
N LYS A 150 -27.27 19.07 -43.27
CA LYS A 150 -26.07 19.88 -43.04
C LYS A 150 -25.63 19.81 -41.58
N GLY A 151 -26.54 19.99 -40.63
CA GLY A 151 -26.22 19.88 -39.21
C GLY A 151 -25.78 18.46 -38.80
N SER A 152 -26.26 17.44 -39.51
CA SER A 152 -25.81 16.06 -39.37
C SER A 152 -24.35 15.87 -39.78
N ILE A 153 -23.98 16.37 -40.96
CA ILE A 153 -22.59 16.35 -41.47
C ILE A 153 -21.65 17.12 -40.52
N GLU A 154 -22.06 18.29 -40.05
CA GLU A 154 -21.27 19.08 -39.10
C GLU A 154 -21.02 18.31 -37.79
N ARG A 155 -22.03 17.60 -37.26
CA ARG A 155 -21.86 16.75 -36.07
C ARG A 155 -20.92 15.57 -36.34
N GLU A 156 -21.01 14.94 -37.50
CA GLU A 156 -20.07 13.88 -37.90
C GLU A 156 -18.63 14.39 -37.95
N ASP A 157 -18.40 15.57 -38.53
CA ASP A 157 -17.07 16.17 -38.64
C ASP A 157 -16.51 16.55 -37.27
N LEU A 158 -17.33 17.11 -36.38
CA LEU A 158 -16.94 17.36 -34.99
C LEU A 158 -16.59 16.06 -34.26
N LEU A 159 -17.35 14.98 -34.48
CA LEU A 159 -17.07 13.67 -33.90
C LEU A 159 -15.75 13.09 -34.41
N LYS A 160 -15.42 13.27 -35.69
CA LYS A 160 -14.13 12.84 -36.27
C LYS A 160 -12.94 13.60 -35.70
N LEU A 161 -13.13 14.87 -35.29
CA LEU A 161 -12.09 15.69 -34.68
C LEU A 161 -11.83 15.32 -33.20
N LEU A 162 -12.74 14.61 -32.54
CA LEU A 162 -12.57 14.18 -31.15
C LEU A 162 -11.43 13.17 -31.01
N LYS A 163 -10.42 13.56 -30.23
CA LYS A 163 -9.32 12.66 -29.86
C LYS A 163 -9.73 11.80 -28.67
N THR A 164 -10.00 10.52 -28.91
CA THR A 164 -10.40 9.55 -27.88
C THR A 164 -9.27 8.64 -27.40
N GLY A 165 -8.02 8.97 -27.73
CA GLY A 165 -6.84 8.17 -27.39
C GLY A 165 -6.57 7.02 -28.34
N GLU A 166 -7.07 7.10 -29.58
CA GLU A 166 -6.63 6.21 -30.66
C GLU A 166 -5.10 6.31 -30.81
N PRO A 167 -4.39 5.18 -30.97
CA PRO A 167 -3.00 5.22 -31.37
C PRO A 167 -2.94 6.02 -32.65
N ASN A 168 -2.20 7.12 -32.67
CA ASN A 168 -1.99 7.89 -33.88
C ASN A 168 -1.31 6.94 -34.89
N GLU A 169 -2.06 6.38 -35.84
CA GLU A 169 -1.51 5.54 -36.91
C GLU A 169 -0.51 6.31 -37.79
N LYS A 170 -0.37 7.63 -37.56
CA LYS A 170 0.67 8.50 -38.10
C LYS A 170 1.69 8.92 -37.02
N ALA A 171 2.26 7.96 -36.28
CA ALA A 171 3.57 8.18 -35.70
C ALA A 171 4.62 7.82 -36.78
N PRO A 172 5.44 8.77 -37.26
CA PRO A 172 6.54 8.42 -38.14
C PRO A 172 7.53 7.55 -37.34
N GLN A 173 7.84 6.38 -37.88
CA GLN A 173 9.03 5.61 -37.49
C GLN A 173 10.29 6.41 -37.83
#